data_AF-A0A2W4CE29-F1
#
_entry.id   AF-A0A2W4CE29-F1
#
_cell.length_a   1.000
_cell.length_b   1.000
_cell.length_c   1.000
_cell.angle_alpha   90.00
_cell.angle_beta   90.00
_cell.angle_gamma   90.00
#
_symmetry.space_group_name_H-M   'P 1'
#
loop_
_entity.id
_entity.type
_entity.pdbx_description
1 polymer ?
#
loop_
_entity_poly.entity_id
_entity_poly.type
_entity_poly.pdbx_seq_one_letter_code
_entity_poly.pdbx_strand_id
1 'polypeptide(L)'
;MLKASSAAAFLLAVLLSPASALDGTAQTPASQEQVKKLIALWHQHLDGAHTLLEQRSAFEKFMESTPQPTRVQIKHVDADGVEADLMWPARLHHPIGTRAILYIHGGGFYSGSSRTHRALAGALAKAASADVLLINYRRVPEYTYPAQIDDALDAYRWLLASGYRNDNVVIIGDSVGGTIAIEATLRQMRFNAPLPAAVVVMSPITDLAATGASMDDNAVSDPLIGRSQIETMRKAYLGDRSPTDPEVSPLYADMTRFPPLLMQVGSGETLKDDTLRLATKARQAGVDVTTEVWTGMIHQWQMFPFWLDDAKRSNQRVADYAMAHFADKPEE
;
A
#
# COMPACT_ATOMS: atom_id res chain seq x y z
N MET A 1 -23.37 -42.52 50.25
CA MET A 1 -21.96 -42.80 49.87
C MET A 1 -21.80 -42.51 48.39
N LEU A 2 -20.92 -41.55 48.07
CA LEU A 2 -20.82 -40.85 46.79
C LEU A 2 -20.51 -41.77 45.61
N LYS A 3 -21.18 -41.55 44.48
CA LYS A 3 -20.81 -42.04 43.15
C LYS A 3 -20.17 -40.91 42.35
N ALA A 4 -19.13 -41.28 41.61
CA ALA A 4 -18.28 -40.44 40.78
C ALA A 4 -19.05 -39.66 39.71
N SER A 5 -18.60 -38.44 39.44
CA SER A 5 -18.92 -37.66 38.26
C SER A 5 -17.60 -37.14 37.66
N SER A 6 -17.36 -37.56 36.42
CA SER A 6 -16.27 -37.15 35.54
C SER A 6 -16.46 -35.70 35.13
N ALA A 7 -15.50 -34.82 35.47
CA ALA A 7 -15.39 -33.48 34.91
C ALA A 7 -14.44 -33.53 33.71
N ALA A 8 -14.99 -33.45 32.52
CA ALA A 8 -14.25 -33.32 31.27
C ALA A 8 -13.62 -31.91 31.20
N ALA A 9 -12.30 -31.86 31.14
CA ALA A 9 -11.55 -30.65 30.83
C ALA A 9 -11.74 -30.31 29.33
N PHE A 10 -12.47 -29.25 29.04
CA PHE A 10 -12.49 -28.65 27.70
C PHE A 10 -11.26 -27.74 27.57
N LEU A 11 -10.19 -28.26 26.98
CA LEU A 11 -9.13 -27.43 26.42
C LEU A 11 -9.71 -26.68 25.21
N LEU A 12 -9.86 -25.36 25.34
CA LEU A 12 -10.13 -24.49 24.20
C LEU A 12 -8.83 -24.34 23.40
N ALA A 13 -8.66 -25.17 22.37
CA ALA A 13 -7.60 -24.98 21.39
C ALA A 13 -7.93 -23.72 20.58
N VAL A 14 -7.22 -22.63 20.84
CA VAL A 14 -7.16 -21.48 19.93
C VAL A 14 -6.47 -21.98 18.66
N LEU A 15 -7.26 -22.28 17.63
CA LEU A 15 -6.77 -22.57 16.30
C LEU A 15 -6.20 -21.27 15.73
N LEU A 16 -4.88 -21.12 15.83
CA LEU A 16 -4.11 -20.21 14.96
C LEU A 16 -4.33 -20.69 13.52
N SER A 17 -5.21 -20.02 12.78
CA SER A 17 -5.30 -20.22 11.33
C SER A 17 -3.96 -19.85 10.70
N PRO A 18 -3.36 -20.69 9.85
CA PRO A 18 -2.20 -20.28 9.08
C PRO A 18 -2.66 -19.21 8.09
N ALA A 19 -2.10 -18.01 8.19
CA ALA A 19 -2.24 -16.98 7.17
C ALA A 19 -1.78 -17.58 5.83
N SER A 20 -2.72 -17.80 4.92
CA SER A 20 -2.46 -18.39 3.62
C SER A 20 -1.68 -17.39 2.78
N ALA A 21 -0.45 -17.73 2.41
CA ALA A 21 0.11 -17.21 1.17
C ALA A 21 -0.79 -17.70 0.04
N LEU A 22 -1.41 -16.78 -0.71
CA LEU A 22 -1.99 -17.12 -2.00
C LEU A 22 -0.83 -17.34 -2.99
N ASP A 23 -0.09 -18.42 -2.80
CA ASP A 23 0.74 -19.00 -3.84
C ASP A 23 -0.15 -19.94 -4.66
N GLY A 24 -0.11 -19.83 -5.99
CA GLY A 24 -0.41 -21.01 -6.82
C GLY A 24 -1.62 -20.97 -7.72
N THR A 25 -1.96 -19.85 -8.35
CA THR A 25 -2.60 -19.93 -9.67
C THR A 25 -1.62 -19.57 -10.77
N ALA A 26 -1.55 -20.42 -11.80
CA ALA A 26 -0.78 -20.12 -13.00
C ALA A 26 -1.38 -18.88 -13.67
N GLN A 27 -0.52 -17.98 -14.14
CA GLN A 27 -0.97 -16.80 -14.87
C GLN A 27 -1.70 -17.24 -16.15
N THR A 28 -2.90 -16.70 -16.38
CA THR A 28 -3.68 -17.05 -17.58
C THR A 28 -3.05 -16.40 -18.83
N PRO A 29 -3.25 -16.98 -20.04
CA PRO A 29 -2.77 -16.36 -21.27
C PRO A 29 -3.33 -14.94 -21.50
N ALA A 30 -4.58 -14.69 -21.09
CA ALA A 30 -5.18 -13.36 -21.16
C ALA A 30 -4.46 -12.36 -20.24
N SER A 31 -4.11 -12.79 -19.02
CA SER A 31 -3.34 -11.98 -18.07
C SER A 31 -1.93 -11.69 -18.60
N GLN A 32 -1.25 -12.68 -19.20
CA GLN A 32 0.05 -12.48 -19.84
C GLN A 32 0.02 -11.41 -20.93
N GLU A 33 -1.00 -11.45 -21.80
CA GLU A 33 -1.17 -10.45 -22.86
C GLU A 33 -1.52 -9.05 -22.31
N GLN A 34 -2.33 -8.96 -21.26
CA GLN A 34 -2.62 -7.70 -20.58
C GLN A 34 -1.36 -7.09 -19.94
N VAL A 35 -0.55 -7.91 -19.24
CA VAL A 35 0.71 -7.48 -18.65
C VAL A 35 1.68 -7.02 -19.73
N LYS A 36 1.88 -7.79 -20.80
CA LYS A 36 2.76 -7.42 -21.92
C LYS A 36 2.37 -6.06 -22.54
N LYS A 37 1.07 -5.80 -22.73
CA LYS A 37 0.58 -4.51 -23.21
C LYS A 37 0.85 -3.39 -22.22
N LEU A 38 0.66 -3.63 -20.92
CA LEU A 38 0.94 -2.66 -19.87
C LEU A 38 2.44 -2.28 -19.85
N ILE A 39 3.34 -3.26 -19.96
CA ILE A 39 4.79 -3.02 -20.06
C ILE A 39 5.11 -2.14 -21.27
N ALA A 40 4.55 -2.43 -22.43
CA ALA A 40 4.75 -1.62 -23.63
C ALA A 40 4.27 -0.18 -23.46
N LEU A 41 3.14 0.04 -22.77
CA LEU A 41 2.64 1.38 -22.48
C LEU A 41 3.55 2.15 -21.53
N TRP A 42 4.10 1.49 -20.51
CA TRP A 42 5.06 2.11 -19.61
C TRP A 42 6.30 2.61 -20.35
N HIS A 43 6.93 1.75 -21.18
CA HIS A 43 8.06 2.16 -22.01
C HIS A 43 7.70 3.35 -22.91
N GLN A 44 6.57 3.26 -23.63
CA GLN A 44 6.14 4.34 -24.52
C GLN A 44 6.05 5.71 -23.83
N HIS A 45 5.67 5.76 -22.55
CA HIS A 45 5.44 7.03 -21.84
C HIS A 45 6.62 7.48 -20.99
N LEU A 46 7.43 6.57 -20.46
CA LEU A 46 8.55 6.89 -19.58
C LEU A 46 9.89 6.96 -20.32
N ASP A 47 9.99 6.38 -21.51
CA ASP A 47 11.21 6.44 -22.31
C ASP A 47 11.57 7.90 -22.64
N GLY A 48 12.82 8.26 -22.35
CA GLY A 48 13.35 9.61 -22.58
C GLY A 48 13.18 10.59 -21.41
N ALA A 49 12.57 10.18 -20.30
CA ALA A 49 12.54 10.97 -19.07
C ALA A 49 13.78 10.68 -18.20
N HIS A 50 14.71 11.63 -18.11
CA HIS A 50 16.02 11.41 -17.49
C HIS A 50 16.17 12.09 -16.13
N THR A 51 15.43 13.17 -15.89
CA THR A 51 15.41 13.89 -14.61
C THR A 51 14.17 13.52 -13.79
N LEU A 52 14.21 13.74 -12.47
CA LEU A 52 13.06 13.48 -11.58
C LEU A 52 11.79 14.25 -12.02
N LEU A 53 11.94 15.49 -12.48
CA LEU A 53 10.82 16.33 -12.92
C LEU A 53 10.26 15.88 -14.27
N GLU A 54 11.10 15.43 -15.20
CA GLU A 54 10.65 14.83 -16.45
C GLU A 54 9.90 13.52 -16.17
N GLN A 55 10.41 12.68 -15.27
CA GLN A 55 9.76 11.43 -14.89
C GLN A 55 8.42 11.68 -14.19
N ARG A 56 8.34 12.69 -13.30
CA ARG A 56 7.08 13.17 -12.70
C ARG A 56 6.07 13.56 -13.78
N SER A 57 6.48 14.39 -14.72
CA SER A 57 5.60 14.90 -15.79
C SER A 57 5.16 13.79 -16.75
N ALA A 58 6.08 12.88 -17.11
CA ALA A 58 5.80 11.73 -17.97
C ALA A 58 4.77 10.79 -17.33
N PHE A 59 4.93 10.50 -16.04
CA PHE A 59 3.99 9.67 -15.31
C PHE A 59 2.61 10.34 -15.17
N GLU A 60 2.57 11.64 -14.88
CA GLU A 60 1.30 12.39 -14.85
C GLU A 60 0.57 12.32 -16.19
N LYS A 61 1.28 12.57 -17.30
CA LYS A 61 0.72 12.51 -18.65
C LYS A 61 0.25 11.10 -19.02
N PHE A 62 0.98 10.06 -18.63
CA PHE A 62 0.55 8.68 -18.85
C PHE A 62 -0.79 8.42 -18.13
N MET A 63 -0.87 8.81 -16.86
CA MET A 63 -2.06 8.56 -16.05
C MET A 63 -3.28 9.40 -16.45
N GLU A 64 -3.11 10.49 -17.19
CA GLU A 64 -4.23 11.24 -17.78
C GLU A 64 -5.05 10.44 -18.79
N SER A 65 -4.46 9.40 -19.39
CA SER A 65 -5.18 8.48 -20.29
C SER A 65 -6.09 7.49 -19.55
N THR A 66 -6.00 7.42 -18.21
CA THR A 66 -6.76 6.47 -17.41
C THR A 66 -8.18 6.97 -17.13
N PRO A 67 -9.18 6.07 -17.10
CA PRO A 67 -10.56 6.45 -16.85
C PRO A 67 -10.72 7.01 -15.42
N GLN A 68 -11.50 8.08 -15.30
CA GLN A 68 -11.88 8.63 -14.01
C GLN A 68 -12.82 7.66 -13.27
N PRO A 69 -12.77 7.62 -11.92
CA PRO A 69 -13.65 6.75 -11.16
C PRO A 69 -15.12 7.16 -11.34
N THR A 70 -15.96 6.18 -11.68
CA THR A 70 -17.41 6.37 -11.78
C THR A 70 -18.08 6.04 -10.45
N ARG A 71 -19.22 6.70 -10.16
CA ARG A 71 -20.04 6.51 -8.94
C ARG A 71 -19.27 6.79 -7.64
N VAL A 72 -18.32 7.71 -7.72
CA VAL A 72 -17.54 8.21 -6.58
C VAL A 72 -17.64 9.73 -6.60
N GLN A 73 -17.88 10.32 -5.44
CA GLN A 73 -17.78 11.76 -5.23
C GLN A 73 -16.35 12.09 -4.82
N ILE A 74 -15.88 13.26 -5.22
CA ILE A 74 -14.52 13.73 -4.92
C ILE A 74 -14.63 15.15 -4.41
N LYS A 75 -13.99 15.41 -3.27
CA LYS A 75 -13.83 16.74 -2.70
C LYS A 75 -12.36 16.96 -2.40
N HIS A 76 -11.82 18.05 -2.92
CA HIS A 76 -10.49 18.51 -2.53
C HIS A 76 -10.52 19.10 -1.11
N VAL A 77 -9.57 18.73 -0.27
CA VAL A 77 -9.49 19.12 1.14
C VAL A 77 -8.06 19.43 1.56
N ASP A 78 -7.93 20.28 2.57
CA ASP A 78 -6.69 20.51 3.30
C ASP A 78 -6.72 19.67 4.59
N ALA A 79 -5.87 18.64 4.65
CA ALA A 79 -5.75 17.72 5.77
C ALA A 79 -4.61 18.15 6.71
N ASP A 80 -4.78 19.31 7.34
CA ASP A 80 -3.83 19.93 8.28
C ASP A 80 -2.50 20.34 7.63
N GLY A 81 -2.57 21.06 6.51
CA GLY A 81 -1.43 21.48 5.69
C GLY A 81 -1.08 20.49 4.57
N VAL A 82 -1.80 19.37 4.47
CA VAL A 82 -1.60 18.33 3.46
C VAL A 82 -2.75 18.34 2.46
N GLU A 83 -2.47 18.79 1.25
CA GLU A 83 -3.41 18.77 0.14
C GLU A 83 -3.89 17.33 -0.16
N ALA A 84 -5.20 17.10 -0.27
CA ALA A 84 -5.73 15.77 -0.51
C ALA A 84 -7.04 15.77 -1.32
N ASP A 85 -7.35 14.63 -1.93
CA ASP A 85 -8.68 14.33 -2.46
C ASP A 85 -9.39 13.37 -1.49
N LEU A 86 -10.48 13.83 -0.87
CA LEU A 86 -11.41 12.97 -0.13
C LEU A 86 -12.44 12.40 -1.11
N MET A 87 -12.51 11.08 -1.19
CA MET A 87 -13.34 10.35 -2.14
C MET A 87 -14.29 9.41 -1.41
N TRP A 88 -15.55 9.31 -1.83
CA TRP A 88 -16.50 8.37 -1.24
C TRP A 88 -17.48 7.81 -2.27
N PRO A 89 -18.00 6.58 -2.07
CA PRO A 89 -19.04 6.03 -2.92
C PRO A 89 -20.27 6.93 -2.96
N ALA A 90 -20.86 7.15 -4.14
CA ALA A 90 -22.10 7.89 -4.25
C ALA A 90 -23.24 7.14 -3.52
N ARG A 91 -23.57 7.59 -2.31
CA ARG A 91 -24.63 7.07 -1.43
C ARG A 91 -25.75 8.11 -1.30
N LEU A 92 -27.01 7.67 -1.32
CA LEU A 92 -28.18 8.56 -1.29
C LEU A 92 -28.37 9.29 0.05
N HIS A 93 -28.04 8.63 1.17
CA HIS A 93 -28.39 9.12 2.51
C HIS A 93 -27.19 9.46 3.40
N HIS A 94 -25.99 8.98 3.05
CA HIS A 94 -24.77 9.18 3.84
C HIS A 94 -23.62 9.61 2.94
N PRO A 95 -23.48 10.92 2.68
CA PRO A 95 -22.45 11.44 1.79
C PRO A 95 -21.04 11.26 2.38
N ILE A 96 -20.86 10.96 3.65
CA ILE A 96 -19.57 10.59 4.25
C ILE A 96 -19.86 9.43 5.20
N GLY A 97 -19.02 8.40 5.16
CA GLY A 97 -19.14 7.18 5.97
C GLY A 97 -18.38 7.29 7.30
N THR A 98 -18.36 6.21 8.07
CA THR A 98 -17.59 6.10 9.32
C THR A 98 -16.26 5.35 9.15
N ARG A 99 -16.01 4.80 7.96
CA ARG A 99 -14.82 4.02 7.61
C ARG A 99 -13.96 4.82 6.66
N ALA A 100 -12.66 4.88 6.93
CA ALA A 100 -11.72 5.59 6.10
C ALA A 100 -10.53 4.73 5.69
N ILE A 101 -10.03 5.03 4.51
CA ILE A 101 -8.75 4.59 3.98
C ILE A 101 -7.89 5.84 3.82
N LEU A 102 -6.77 5.91 4.52
CA LEU A 102 -5.71 6.85 4.17
C LEU A 102 -4.88 6.22 3.06
N TYR A 103 -4.89 6.80 1.86
CA TYR A 103 -4.11 6.28 0.73
C TYR A 103 -2.91 7.18 0.43
N ILE A 104 -1.72 6.58 0.55
CA ILE A 104 -0.42 7.21 0.33
C ILE A 104 0.15 6.66 -0.98
N HIS A 105 0.22 7.51 -2.01
CA HIS A 105 0.57 7.07 -3.35
C HIS A 105 2.07 6.74 -3.54
N GLY A 106 2.35 5.86 -4.50
CA GLY A 106 3.70 5.61 -5.02
C GLY A 106 4.25 6.71 -5.91
N GLY A 107 5.39 6.45 -6.56
CA GLY A 107 6.05 7.41 -7.45
C GLY A 107 7.49 7.78 -7.07
N GLY A 108 8.20 6.93 -6.32
CA GLY A 108 9.63 7.12 -6.06
C GLY A 108 10.00 8.32 -5.19
N PHE A 109 9.06 8.84 -4.39
CA PHE A 109 9.14 10.07 -3.59
C PHE A 109 9.17 11.35 -4.41
N TYR A 110 9.41 11.28 -5.72
CA TYR A 110 9.49 12.43 -6.62
C TYR A 110 8.31 12.59 -7.55
N SER A 111 7.45 11.58 -7.73
CA SER A 111 6.30 11.62 -8.63
C SER A 111 5.04 11.08 -7.94
N GLY A 112 3.97 10.91 -8.70
CA GLY A 112 2.66 10.54 -8.16
C GLY A 112 1.93 11.73 -7.57
N SER A 113 0.61 11.62 -7.47
CA SER A 113 -0.33 12.63 -6.98
C SER A 113 -1.72 12.02 -6.83
N SER A 114 -2.64 12.76 -6.21
CA SER A 114 -4.05 12.39 -6.14
C SER A 114 -4.69 12.20 -7.51
N ARG A 115 -4.20 12.90 -8.54
CA ARG A 115 -4.65 12.71 -9.94
C ARG A 115 -4.21 11.36 -10.50
N THR A 116 -2.93 11.01 -10.34
CA THR A 116 -2.35 9.78 -10.91
C THR A 116 -2.93 8.51 -10.28
N HIS A 117 -3.25 8.52 -8.99
CA HIS A 117 -3.74 7.34 -8.27
C HIS A 117 -5.26 7.32 -8.08
N ARG A 118 -5.97 8.30 -8.64
CA ARG A 118 -7.41 8.50 -8.47
C ARG A 118 -8.26 7.30 -8.88
N ALA A 119 -7.90 6.64 -9.99
CA ALA A 119 -8.66 5.50 -10.51
C ALA A 119 -8.65 4.34 -9.51
N LEU A 120 -7.49 4.04 -8.92
CA LEU A 120 -7.33 3.02 -7.89
C LEU A 120 -8.02 3.43 -6.58
N ALA A 121 -7.81 4.66 -6.13
CA ALA A 121 -8.48 5.18 -4.94
C ALA A 121 -10.01 5.10 -5.04
N GLY A 122 -10.59 5.50 -6.17
CA GLY A 122 -12.03 5.38 -6.38
C GLY A 122 -12.52 3.93 -6.53
N ALA A 123 -11.68 3.01 -7.04
CA ALA A 123 -12.00 1.59 -7.03
C ALA A 123 -12.05 1.02 -5.61
N LEU A 124 -11.07 1.38 -4.76
CA LEU A 124 -11.03 0.99 -3.36
C LEU A 124 -12.20 1.58 -2.56
N ALA A 125 -12.52 2.86 -2.77
CA ALA A 125 -13.67 3.51 -2.13
C ALA A 125 -14.96 2.69 -2.35
N LYS A 126 -15.21 2.29 -3.60
CA LYS A 126 -16.37 1.47 -3.96
C LYS A 126 -16.30 0.06 -3.38
N ALA A 127 -15.18 -0.63 -3.56
CA ALA A 127 -15.04 -2.03 -3.18
C ALA A 127 -15.09 -2.23 -1.65
N ALA A 128 -14.51 -1.29 -0.88
CA ALA A 128 -14.50 -1.33 0.58
C ALA A 128 -15.71 -0.61 1.22
N SER A 129 -16.54 0.05 0.41
CA SER A 129 -17.60 0.96 0.88
C SER A 129 -17.10 1.99 1.91
N ALA A 130 -15.87 2.45 1.73
CA ALA A 130 -15.14 3.33 2.64
C ALA A 130 -14.81 4.66 1.96
N ASP A 131 -14.61 5.68 2.77
CA ASP A 131 -14.10 6.95 2.30
C ASP A 131 -12.59 6.82 2.12
N VAL A 132 -12.02 7.46 1.11
CA VAL A 132 -10.59 7.39 0.79
C VAL A 132 -10.03 8.81 0.82
N LEU A 133 -9.12 9.08 1.74
CA LEU A 133 -8.31 10.30 1.75
C LEU A 133 -7.01 10.00 1.00
N LEU A 134 -6.94 10.43 -0.26
CA LEU A 134 -5.75 10.29 -1.10
C LEU A 134 -4.91 11.56 -1.02
N ILE A 135 -3.78 11.49 -0.32
CA ILE A 135 -2.95 12.66 0.01
C ILE A 135 -1.96 13.00 -1.11
N ASN A 136 -1.67 14.28 -1.29
CA ASN A 136 -0.56 14.82 -2.09
C ASN A 136 0.57 15.25 -1.15
N TYR A 137 1.29 14.27 -0.60
CA TYR A 137 2.43 14.57 0.27
C TYR A 137 3.54 15.34 -0.47
N ARG A 138 4.35 16.07 0.28
CA ARG A 138 5.53 16.81 -0.19
C ARG A 138 6.56 15.86 -0.80
N ARG A 139 7.07 16.18 -1.98
CA ARG A 139 7.92 15.29 -2.79
C ARG A 139 9.33 15.84 -2.96
N VAL A 140 10.28 14.96 -3.27
CA VAL A 140 11.65 15.35 -3.65
C VAL A 140 11.68 15.83 -5.11
N PRO A 141 12.61 16.72 -5.49
CA PRO A 141 13.71 17.26 -4.68
C PRO A 141 13.34 18.44 -3.77
N GLU A 142 12.11 18.94 -3.83
CA GLU A 142 11.70 20.15 -3.10
C GLU A 142 11.70 19.95 -1.58
N TYR A 143 11.30 18.75 -1.14
CA TYR A 143 11.25 18.37 0.26
C TYR A 143 11.83 16.97 0.44
N THR A 144 12.98 16.86 1.11
CA THR A 144 13.62 15.58 1.43
C THR A 144 12.97 14.91 2.63
N TYR A 145 13.42 13.71 2.98
CA TYR A 145 13.09 13.08 4.26
C TYR A 145 13.25 14.09 5.42
N PRO A 146 12.32 14.15 6.40
CA PRO A 146 11.19 13.24 6.62
C PRO A 146 9.81 13.74 6.12
N ALA A 147 9.76 14.77 5.28
CA ALA A 147 8.53 15.51 4.96
C ALA A 147 7.34 14.61 4.54
N GLN A 148 7.60 13.57 3.76
CA GLN A 148 6.61 12.62 3.27
C GLN A 148 5.90 11.86 4.40
N ILE A 149 6.67 11.46 5.41
CA ILE A 149 6.17 10.68 6.55
C ILE A 149 5.44 11.59 7.53
N ASP A 150 5.93 12.81 7.71
CA ASP A 150 5.26 13.83 8.53
C ASP A 150 3.87 14.14 7.95
N ASP A 151 3.77 14.38 6.63
CA ASP A 151 2.49 14.64 5.96
C ASP A 151 1.51 13.46 6.08
N ALA A 152 2.00 12.21 5.96
CA ALA A 152 1.15 11.04 6.14
C ALA A 152 0.62 10.92 7.58
N LEU A 153 1.44 11.29 8.57
CA LEU A 153 1.06 11.27 9.98
C LEU A 153 0.04 12.38 10.30
N ASP A 154 0.24 13.57 9.75
CA ASP A 154 -0.67 14.71 9.91
C ASP A 154 -2.03 14.40 9.26
N ALA A 155 -2.03 13.83 8.05
CA ALA A 155 -3.27 13.39 7.40
C ALA A 155 -4.00 12.26 8.18
N TYR A 156 -3.27 11.31 8.76
CA TYR A 156 -3.86 10.29 9.63
C TYR A 156 -4.52 10.92 10.87
N ARG A 157 -3.83 11.85 11.53
CA ARG A 157 -4.35 12.56 12.71
C ARG A 157 -5.53 13.46 12.36
N TRP A 158 -5.51 14.08 11.19
CA TRP A 158 -6.63 14.85 10.66
C TRP A 158 -7.88 14.00 10.47
N LEU A 159 -7.76 12.74 9.99
CA LEU A 159 -8.89 11.81 9.95
C LEU A 159 -9.46 11.56 11.35
N LEU A 160 -8.61 11.29 12.34
CA LEU A 160 -9.07 11.08 13.72
C LEU A 160 -9.76 12.32 14.29
N ALA A 161 -9.19 13.50 14.08
CA ALA A 161 -9.76 14.78 14.49
C ALA A 161 -11.08 15.11 13.77
N SER A 162 -11.25 14.61 12.55
CA SER A 162 -12.48 14.75 11.75
C SER A 162 -13.59 13.77 12.17
N GLY A 163 -13.36 12.94 13.19
CA GLY A 163 -14.38 12.07 13.79
C GLY A 163 -14.32 10.60 13.36
N TYR A 164 -13.36 10.21 12.52
CA TYR A 164 -13.13 8.78 12.25
C TYR A 164 -12.47 8.12 13.47
N ARG A 165 -12.99 6.95 13.86
CA ARG A 165 -12.33 6.14 14.89
C ARG A 165 -11.12 5.44 14.31
N ASN A 166 -10.04 5.32 15.07
CA ASN A 166 -8.80 4.71 14.61
C ASN A 166 -8.96 3.24 14.19
N ASP A 167 -9.83 2.49 14.86
CA ASP A 167 -10.21 1.12 14.54
C ASP A 167 -11.20 1.01 13.34
N ASN A 168 -11.51 2.14 12.70
CA ASN A 168 -12.19 2.25 11.41
C ASN A 168 -11.34 2.98 10.35
N VAL A 169 -10.03 3.13 10.59
CA VAL A 169 -9.09 3.66 9.60
C VAL A 169 -8.11 2.57 9.18
N VAL A 170 -7.95 2.36 7.88
CA VAL A 170 -6.88 1.53 7.30
C VAL A 170 -5.93 2.43 6.53
N ILE A 171 -4.62 2.22 6.69
CA ILE A 171 -3.61 2.93 5.88
C ILE A 171 -3.21 2.05 4.71
N ILE A 172 -3.27 2.58 3.51
CA ILE A 172 -2.87 1.89 2.27
C ILE A 172 -1.74 2.68 1.63
N GLY A 173 -0.72 1.99 1.12
CA GLY A 173 0.29 2.62 0.30
C GLY A 173 0.91 1.68 -0.73
N ASP A 174 1.33 2.23 -1.86
CA ASP A 174 1.91 1.47 -2.96
C ASP A 174 3.34 1.94 -3.29
N SER A 175 4.24 1.01 -3.64
CA SER A 175 5.66 1.31 -3.87
C SER A 175 6.29 2.05 -2.67
N VAL A 176 6.88 3.22 -2.88
CA VAL A 176 7.35 4.12 -1.81
C VAL A 176 6.23 4.58 -0.86
N GLY A 177 4.98 4.62 -1.31
CA GLY A 177 3.82 4.89 -0.46
C GLY A 177 3.64 3.80 0.59
N GLY A 178 4.03 2.57 0.28
CA GLY A 178 4.12 1.48 1.25
C GLY A 178 5.21 1.71 2.30
N THR A 179 6.37 2.25 1.91
CA THR A 179 7.41 2.70 2.85
C THR A 179 6.84 3.73 3.81
N ILE A 180 6.20 4.77 3.27
CA ILE A 180 5.64 5.88 4.05
C ILE A 180 4.53 5.40 4.98
N ALA A 181 3.64 4.51 4.52
CA ALA A 181 2.58 3.93 5.33
C ALA A 181 3.10 3.17 6.55
N ILE A 182 4.12 2.33 6.35
CA ILE A 182 4.74 1.56 7.44
C ILE A 182 5.47 2.49 8.40
N GLU A 183 6.31 3.40 7.88
CA GLU A 183 7.06 4.34 8.71
C GLU A 183 6.15 5.27 9.51
N ALA A 184 5.11 5.86 8.91
CA ALA A 184 4.14 6.71 9.62
C ALA A 184 3.47 5.95 10.77
N THR A 185 3.12 4.68 10.55
CA THR A 185 2.56 3.81 11.58
C THR A 185 3.57 3.53 12.70
N LEU A 186 4.82 3.20 12.37
CA LEU A 186 5.89 3.02 13.35
C LEU A 186 6.12 4.29 14.17
N ARG A 187 6.10 5.48 13.54
CA ARG A 187 6.22 6.76 14.26
C ARG A 187 5.05 6.99 15.21
N GLN A 188 3.83 6.72 14.77
CA GLN A 188 2.63 6.82 15.62
C GLN A 188 2.72 5.89 16.84
N MET A 189 3.26 4.67 16.68
CA MET A 189 3.51 3.73 17.78
C MET A 189 4.51 4.30 18.81
N ARG A 190 5.56 5.00 18.37
CA ARG A 190 6.55 5.62 19.28
C ARG A 190 5.93 6.65 20.21
N PHE A 191 4.81 7.26 19.82
CA PHE A 191 4.05 8.20 20.65
C PHE A 191 2.98 7.53 21.51
N ASN A 192 2.85 6.20 21.50
CA ASN A 192 1.75 5.45 22.13
C ASN A 192 0.37 6.00 21.76
N ALA A 193 0.23 6.50 20.54
CA ALA A 193 -0.99 7.12 20.04
C ALA A 193 -1.86 6.07 19.32
N PRO A 194 -3.18 6.35 19.09
CA PRO A 194 -4.07 5.40 18.43
C PRO A 194 -3.52 4.97 17.06
N LEU A 195 -3.61 3.67 16.78
CA LEU A 195 -3.11 3.03 15.56
C LEU A 195 -4.25 2.72 14.61
N PRO A 196 -3.99 2.63 13.29
CA PRO A 196 -5.00 2.20 12.33
C PRO A 196 -5.41 0.75 12.60
N ALA A 197 -6.61 0.39 12.15
CA ALA A 197 -7.15 -0.96 12.23
C ALA A 197 -6.26 -1.99 11.51
N ALA A 198 -5.66 -1.58 10.39
CA ALA A 198 -4.69 -2.36 9.63
C ALA A 198 -3.86 -1.47 8.70
N VAL A 199 -2.78 -2.03 8.18
CA VAL A 199 -1.95 -1.45 7.12
C VAL A 199 -1.94 -2.39 5.91
N VAL A 200 -2.11 -1.84 4.71
CA VAL A 200 -1.98 -2.58 3.46
C VAL A 200 -0.92 -1.95 2.59
N VAL A 201 0.02 -2.75 2.10
CA VAL A 201 1.05 -2.29 1.19
C VAL A 201 1.08 -3.08 -0.10
N MET A 202 1.18 -2.37 -1.22
CA MET A 202 1.15 -2.92 -2.57
C MET A 202 2.49 -2.66 -3.25
N SER A 203 3.24 -3.71 -3.58
CA SER A 203 4.57 -3.62 -4.16
C SER A 203 5.54 -2.75 -3.33
N PRO A 204 5.60 -2.87 -1.99
CA PRO A 204 6.33 -1.91 -1.16
C PRO A 204 7.84 -1.92 -1.42
N ILE A 205 8.45 -0.73 -1.36
CA ILE A 205 9.90 -0.61 -1.16
C ILE A 205 10.15 -0.63 0.35
N THR A 206 10.91 -1.60 0.85
CA THR A 206 11.17 -1.75 2.29
C THR A 206 12.66 -1.66 2.63
N ASP A 207 13.51 -1.74 1.60
CA ASP A 207 14.95 -1.76 1.68
C ASP A 207 15.57 -0.82 0.63
N LEU A 208 15.91 0.40 1.05
CA LEU A 208 16.60 1.37 0.19
C LEU A 208 18.07 1.01 -0.04
N ALA A 209 18.60 -0.05 0.57
CA ALA A 209 19.91 -0.60 0.27
C ALA A 209 19.86 -1.63 -0.87
N ALA A 210 18.66 -1.98 -1.38
CA ALA A 210 18.45 -2.88 -2.51
C ALA A 210 19.16 -4.23 -2.35
N THR A 211 19.02 -4.87 -1.19
CA THR A 211 19.78 -6.09 -0.84
C THR A 211 19.04 -7.40 -1.10
N GLY A 212 17.78 -7.35 -1.56
CA GLY A 212 17.02 -8.55 -1.94
C GLY A 212 17.61 -9.25 -3.16
N ALA A 213 17.59 -10.59 -3.19
CA ALA A 213 18.12 -11.36 -4.32
C ALA A 213 17.28 -11.16 -5.59
N SER A 214 15.98 -10.91 -5.44
CA SER A 214 15.09 -10.53 -6.54
C SER A 214 15.53 -9.27 -7.29
N MET A 215 16.36 -8.40 -6.71
CA MET A 215 16.96 -7.27 -7.45
C MET A 215 17.82 -7.73 -8.63
N ASP A 216 18.39 -8.93 -8.55
CA ASP A 216 19.18 -9.54 -9.63
C ASP A 216 18.35 -10.60 -10.37
N ASP A 217 17.66 -11.49 -9.66
CA ASP A 217 16.91 -12.60 -10.28
C ASP A 217 15.77 -12.10 -11.19
N ASN A 218 15.11 -11.00 -10.80
CA ASN A 218 13.99 -10.41 -11.54
C ASN A 218 14.40 -9.15 -12.34
N ALA A 219 15.70 -8.84 -12.45
CA ALA A 219 16.18 -7.63 -13.14
C ALA A 219 15.73 -7.54 -14.61
N VAL A 220 15.50 -8.69 -15.25
CA VAL A 220 15.03 -8.76 -16.65
C VAL A 220 13.49 -8.70 -16.73
N SER A 221 12.78 -9.18 -15.71
CA SER A 221 11.32 -9.26 -15.72
C SER A 221 10.63 -8.00 -15.21
N ASP A 222 11.31 -7.20 -14.39
CA ASP A 222 10.79 -5.94 -13.87
C ASP A 222 11.15 -4.77 -14.80
N PRO A 223 10.17 -4.16 -15.48
CA PRO A 223 10.44 -3.08 -16.44
C PRO A 223 10.52 -1.71 -15.78
N LEU A 224 10.22 -1.59 -14.48
CA LEU A 224 10.04 -0.31 -13.80
C LEU A 224 11.03 -0.09 -12.66
N ILE A 225 11.29 -1.11 -11.87
CA ILE A 225 12.14 -1.00 -10.68
C ILE A 225 13.38 -1.87 -10.83
N GLY A 226 14.52 -1.28 -10.50
CA GLY A 226 15.81 -1.96 -10.42
C GLY A 226 16.80 -1.12 -9.61
N ARG A 227 18.04 -1.60 -9.49
CA ARG A 227 19.08 -0.96 -8.65
C ARG A 227 19.32 0.51 -8.99
N SER A 228 19.32 0.88 -10.27
CA SER A 228 19.50 2.26 -10.72
C SER A 228 18.36 3.17 -10.26
N GLN A 229 17.12 2.65 -10.27
CA GLN A 229 15.94 3.40 -9.86
C GLN A 229 15.91 3.58 -8.34
N ILE A 230 16.23 2.54 -7.56
CA ILE A 230 16.39 2.66 -6.10
C ILE A 230 17.49 3.65 -5.76
N GLU A 231 18.64 3.61 -6.45
CA GLU A 231 19.74 4.56 -6.22
C GLU A 231 19.32 6.01 -6.52
N THR A 232 18.53 6.22 -7.57
CA THR A 232 17.98 7.54 -7.91
C THR A 232 17.06 8.07 -6.82
N MET A 233 16.11 7.24 -6.35
CA MET A 233 15.21 7.58 -5.25
C MET A 233 16.01 7.89 -3.97
N ARG A 234 16.96 7.01 -3.62
CA ARG A 234 17.80 7.10 -2.43
C ARG A 234 18.58 8.42 -2.38
N LYS A 235 19.26 8.78 -3.48
CA LYS A 235 20.04 10.04 -3.57
C LYS A 235 19.18 11.27 -3.37
N ALA A 236 17.94 11.26 -3.87
CA ALA A 236 17.04 12.39 -3.76
C ALA A 236 16.34 12.48 -2.38
N TYR A 237 16.11 11.34 -1.73
CA TYR A 237 15.30 11.23 -0.54
C TYR A 237 16.07 11.25 0.78
N LEU A 238 17.18 10.50 0.87
CA LEU A 238 17.85 10.23 2.15
C LEU A 238 18.75 11.35 2.68
N GLY A 239 19.21 12.26 1.81
CA GLY A 239 20.33 13.13 2.15
C GLY A 239 21.54 12.31 2.57
N ASP A 240 22.07 12.56 3.76
CA ASP A 240 23.24 11.85 4.31
C ASP A 240 22.89 10.57 5.10
N ARG A 241 21.60 10.20 5.20
CA ARG A 241 21.20 9.00 5.95
C ARG A 241 21.64 7.71 5.27
N SER A 242 21.92 6.71 6.10
CA SER A 242 22.19 5.35 5.63
C SER A 242 20.94 4.74 4.99
N PRO A 243 21.06 4.03 3.86
CA PRO A 243 19.93 3.28 3.31
C PRO A 243 19.47 2.10 4.18
N THR A 244 20.25 1.73 5.19
CA THR A 244 19.88 0.69 6.17
C THR A 244 19.36 1.27 7.48
N ASP A 245 19.14 2.58 7.54
CA ASP A 245 18.55 3.24 8.70
C ASP A 245 17.09 2.77 8.89
N PRO A 246 16.74 2.25 10.08
CA PRO A 246 15.40 1.73 10.35
C PRO A 246 14.29 2.79 10.30
N GLU A 247 14.60 4.09 10.20
CA GLU A 247 13.58 5.14 10.04
C GLU A 247 13.28 5.52 8.59
N VAL A 248 13.94 4.88 7.62
CA VAL A 248 13.74 5.10 6.17
C VAL A 248 13.58 3.79 5.39
N SER A 249 13.95 2.67 5.99
CA SER A 249 13.86 1.34 5.39
C SER A 249 13.25 0.36 6.38
N PRO A 250 11.92 0.14 6.30
CA PRO A 250 11.16 -0.71 7.21
C PRO A 250 11.74 -2.11 7.42
N LEU A 251 12.48 -2.66 6.44
CA LEU A 251 13.17 -3.94 6.59
C LEU A 251 14.06 -3.99 7.85
N TYR A 252 14.64 -2.86 8.24
CA TYR A 252 15.55 -2.76 9.39
C TYR A 252 14.83 -2.37 10.68
N ALA A 253 13.57 -1.92 10.62
CA ALA A 253 12.80 -1.48 11.78
C ALA A 253 12.33 -2.61 12.70
N ASP A 254 12.03 -2.29 13.96
CA ASP A 254 11.34 -3.19 14.89
C ASP A 254 9.83 -3.19 14.59
N MET A 255 9.29 -4.36 14.26
CA MET A 255 7.88 -4.55 13.91
C MET A 255 7.04 -5.08 15.10
N THR A 256 7.61 -5.22 16.30
CA THR A 256 6.87 -5.71 17.47
C THR A 256 5.66 -4.83 17.78
N ARG A 257 4.48 -5.45 17.90
CA ARG A 257 3.15 -4.81 18.09
C ARG A 257 2.65 -3.98 16.91
N PHE A 258 3.24 -4.11 15.72
CA PHE A 258 2.70 -3.48 14.52
C PHE A 258 1.27 -4.00 14.25
N PRO A 259 0.33 -3.15 13.75
CA PRO A 259 -1.03 -3.58 13.44
C PRO A 259 -1.06 -4.68 12.35
N PRO A 260 -2.21 -5.35 12.13
CA PRO A 260 -2.37 -6.30 11.04
C PRO A 260 -1.89 -5.73 9.70
N LEU A 261 -1.11 -6.53 8.96
CA LEU A 261 -0.41 -6.11 7.76
C LEU A 261 -0.74 -7.04 6.57
N LEU A 262 -1.30 -6.47 5.50
CA LEU A 262 -1.37 -7.13 4.20
C LEU A 262 -0.26 -6.61 3.30
N MET A 263 0.50 -7.51 2.68
CA MET A 263 1.53 -7.18 1.70
C MET A 263 1.26 -7.92 0.38
N GLN A 264 0.99 -7.18 -0.69
CA GLN A 264 0.86 -7.73 -2.04
C GLN A 264 2.12 -7.42 -2.86
N VAL A 265 2.60 -8.39 -3.64
CA VAL A 265 3.71 -8.19 -4.59
C VAL A 265 3.56 -9.10 -5.80
N GLY A 266 4.01 -8.67 -6.97
CA GLY A 266 4.05 -9.46 -8.18
C GLY A 266 5.29 -10.37 -8.21
N SER A 267 5.14 -11.58 -8.73
CA SER A 267 6.26 -12.53 -8.78
C SER A 267 7.39 -12.07 -9.73
N GLY A 268 7.10 -11.17 -10.67
CA GLY A 268 8.05 -10.61 -11.63
C GLY A 268 8.80 -9.37 -11.14
N GLU A 269 8.51 -8.90 -9.92
CA GLU A 269 9.10 -7.67 -9.38
C GLU A 269 10.47 -7.88 -8.74
N THR A 270 11.35 -6.91 -8.89
CA THR A 270 12.59 -6.81 -8.11
C THR A 270 12.33 -6.59 -6.63
N LEU A 271 11.15 -6.08 -6.26
CA LEU A 271 10.69 -5.85 -4.88
C LEU A 271 10.05 -7.08 -4.20
N LYS A 272 10.03 -8.24 -4.87
CA LYS A 272 9.51 -9.49 -4.29
C LYS A 272 10.19 -9.81 -2.96
N ASP A 273 11.51 -9.81 -2.90
CA ASP A 273 12.23 -10.15 -1.67
C ASP A 273 12.15 -9.05 -0.61
N ASP A 274 11.95 -7.79 -0.99
CA ASP A 274 11.63 -6.73 -0.02
C ASP A 274 10.37 -7.10 0.78
N THR A 275 9.32 -7.45 0.04
CA THR A 275 8.04 -7.86 0.62
C THR A 275 8.18 -9.13 1.48
N LEU A 276 8.81 -10.18 0.95
CA LEU A 276 8.89 -11.47 1.64
C LEU A 276 9.79 -11.41 2.88
N ARG A 277 10.90 -10.67 2.84
CA ARG A 277 11.82 -10.52 3.97
C ARG A 277 11.19 -9.72 5.11
N LEU A 278 10.54 -8.58 4.81
CA LEU A 278 9.84 -7.82 5.84
C LEU A 278 8.67 -8.62 6.42
N ALA A 279 7.87 -9.29 5.59
CA ALA A 279 6.78 -10.13 6.05
C ALA A 279 7.27 -11.22 7.01
N THR A 280 8.38 -11.89 6.69
CA THR A 280 9.00 -12.90 7.55
C THR A 280 9.42 -12.30 8.89
N LYS A 281 10.11 -11.14 8.87
CA LYS A 281 10.55 -10.44 10.08
C LYS A 281 9.36 -10.01 10.95
N ALA A 282 8.32 -9.44 10.35
CA ALA A 282 7.12 -8.99 11.05
C ALA A 282 6.37 -10.17 11.71
N ARG A 283 6.23 -11.31 11.01
CA ARG A 283 5.67 -12.54 11.61
C ARG A 283 6.49 -13.04 12.79
N GLN A 284 7.82 -13.04 12.68
CA GLN A 284 8.72 -13.40 13.78
C GLN A 284 8.58 -12.46 14.99
N ALA A 285 8.21 -11.20 14.75
CA ALA A 285 7.90 -10.22 15.79
C ALA A 285 6.46 -10.33 16.35
N GLY A 286 5.68 -11.32 15.91
CA GLY A 286 4.31 -11.58 16.39
C GLY A 286 3.20 -10.79 15.68
N VAL A 287 3.50 -10.14 14.56
CA VAL A 287 2.51 -9.39 13.76
C VAL A 287 1.64 -10.36 12.96
N ASP A 288 0.34 -10.06 12.87
CA ASP A 288 -0.56 -10.74 11.92
C ASP A 288 -0.27 -10.25 10.50
N VAL A 289 0.40 -11.08 9.70
CA VAL A 289 0.83 -10.72 8.35
C VAL A 289 0.23 -11.65 7.31
N THR A 290 -0.59 -11.10 6.43
CA THR A 290 -1.00 -11.75 5.17
C THR A 290 -0.05 -11.32 4.05
N THR A 291 0.46 -12.27 3.28
CA THR A 291 1.29 -11.98 2.09
C THR A 291 0.67 -12.62 0.87
N GLU A 292 0.56 -11.88 -0.22
CA GLU A 292 0.02 -12.38 -1.49
C GLU A 292 1.04 -12.12 -2.61
N VAL A 293 1.60 -13.19 -3.18
CA VAL A 293 2.50 -13.13 -4.33
C VAL A 293 1.68 -13.42 -5.60
N TRP A 294 1.57 -12.44 -6.49
CA TRP A 294 0.74 -12.53 -7.69
C TRP A 294 1.57 -12.98 -8.89
N THR A 295 1.35 -14.23 -9.33
CA THR A 295 2.08 -14.86 -10.43
C THR A 295 2.05 -14.01 -11.71
N GLY A 296 3.24 -13.66 -12.20
CA GLY A 296 3.43 -12.95 -13.47
C GLY A 296 3.04 -11.48 -13.47
N MET A 297 2.70 -10.92 -12.30
CA MET A 297 2.45 -9.49 -12.15
C MET A 297 3.75 -8.69 -12.03
N ILE A 298 3.69 -7.45 -12.51
CA ILE A 298 4.78 -6.45 -12.50
C ILE A 298 4.48 -5.36 -11.46
N HIS A 299 5.46 -4.49 -11.20
CA HIS A 299 5.33 -3.40 -10.24
C HIS A 299 4.08 -2.54 -10.44
N GLN A 300 3.33 -2.33 -9.35
CA GLN A 300 2.12 -1.49 -9.30
C GLN A 300 1.02 -1.85 -10.31
N TRP A 301 0.90 -3.12 -10.68
CA TRP A 301 -0.18 -3.60 -11.56
C TRP A 301 -1.58 -3.19 -11.07
N GLN A 302 -1.77 -3.04 -9.76
CA GLN A 302 -2.99 -2.62 -9.08
C GLN A 302 -3.55 -1.30 -9.61
N MET A 303 -2.70 -0.41 -10.14
CA MET A 303 -3.09 0.90 -10.69
C MET A 303 -3.96 0.81 -11.94
N PHE A 304 -4.03 -0.37 -12.58
CA PHE A 304 -4.71 -0.56 -13.86
C PHE A 304 -5.94 -1.49 -13.79
N PRO A 305 -6.89 -1.30 -12.84
CA PRO A 305 -8.05 -2.17 -12.71
C PRO A 305 -9.06 -2.01 -13.85
N PHE A 306 -8.86 -1.08 -14.77
CA PHE A 306 -9.68 -0.91 -15.97
C PHE A 306 -9.14 -1.69 -17.17
N TRP A 307 -7.89 -2.17 -17.12
CA TRP A 307 -7.25 -2.92 -18.20
C TRP A 307 -6.83 -4.34 -17.82
N LEU A 308 -6.50 -4.58 -16.55
CA LEU A 308 -5.95 -5.84 -16.07
C LEU A 308 -6.89 -6.49 -15.04
N ASP A 309 -7.31 -7.72 -15.30
CA ASP A 309 -8.26 -8.40 -14.40
C ASP A 309 -7.61 -8.83 -13.09
N ASP A 310 -6.31 -9.14 -13.10
CA ASP A 310 -5.51 -9.34 -11.88
C ASP A 310 -5.46 -8.09 -11.00
N ALA A 311 -5.44 -6.89 -11.59
CA ALA A 311 -5.52 -5.64 -10.85
C ALA A 311 -6.90 -5.49 -10.17
N LYS A 312 -8.00 -5.81 -10.87
CA LYS A 312 -9.34 -5.82 -10.25
C LYS A 312 -9.41 -6.80 -9.08
N ARG A 313 -8.91 -8.02 -9.26
CA ARG A 313 -8.93 -9.06 -8.22
C ARG A 313 -8.09 -8.65 -7.02
N SER A 314 -6.86 -8.21 -7.23
CA SER A 314 -5.98 -7.75 -6.14
C SER A 314 -6.57 -6.56 -5.37
N ASN A 315 -7.17 -5.60 -6.07
CA ASN A 315 -7.86 -4.48 -5.42
C ASN A 315 -9.09 -4.92 -4.61
N GLN A 316 -9.83 -5.94 -5.08
CA GLN A 316 -10.91 -6.52 -4.29
C GLN A 316 -10.36 -7.20 -3.03
N ARG A 317 -9.24 -7.93 -3.12
CA ARG A 317 -8.58 -8.52 -1.95
C ARG A 317 -8.14 -7.47 -0.92
N VAL A 318 -7.60 -6.34 -1.38
CA VAL A 318 -7.27 -5.19 -0.52
C VAL A 318 -8.51 -4.62 0.17
N ALA A 319 -9.60 -4.45 -0.57
CA ALA A 319 -10.87 -3.96 -0.03
C ALA A 319 -11.47 -4.94 0.99
N ASP A 320 -11.47 -6.23 0.69
CA ASP A 320 -11.95 -7.28 1.58
C ASP A 320 -11.14 -7.31 2.89
N TYR A 321 -9.82 -7.17 2.78
CA TYR A 321 -8.94 -7.08 3.95
C TYR A 321 -9.23 -5.84 4.79
N ALA A 322 -9.45 -4.67 4.18
CA ALA A 322 -9.85 -3.47 4.92
C ALA A 322 -11.19 -3.66 5.63
N MET A 323 -12.21 -4.19 4.93
CA MET A 323 -13.52 -4.51 5.52
C MET A 323 -13.45 -5.52 6.67
N ALA A 324 -12.56 -6.51 6.56
CA ALA A 324 -12.31 -7.48 7.61
C ALA A 324 -11.66 -6.86 8.87
N HIS A 325 -11.02 -5.70 8.77
CA HIS A 325 -10.35 -5.04 9.91
C HIS A 325 -11.11 -3.83 10.47
N PHE A 326 -11.99 -3.18 9.70
CA PHE A 326 -12.86 -2.14 10.27
C PHE A 326 -13.70 -2.70 11.43
N ALA A 327 -13.77 -1.96 12.53
CA ALA A 327 -14.64 -2.29 13.65
C ALA A 327 -16.13 -2.25 13.25
N ASP A 328 -16.51 -1.28 12.41
CA ASP A 328 -17.85 -1.18 11.83
C ASP A 328 -17.91 -2.05 10.55
N LYS A 329 -18.57 -3.20 10.64
CA LYS A 329 -18.80 -4.06 9.47
C LYS A 329 -19.89 -3.47 8.57
N PRO A 330 -19.79 -3.61 7.23
CA PRO A 330 -20.93 -3.30 6.37
C PRO A 330 -22.14 -4.13 6.81
N GLU A 331 -23.32 -3.50 6.92
CA GLU A 331 -24.57 -4.24 7.01
C GLU A 331 -24.78 -5.02 5.70
N GLU A 332 -25.11 -6.31 5.80
CA GLU A 332 -25.42 -7.20 4.65
C GLU A 332 -26.65 -6.74 3.87
#